data_AF-A0A7Y5C813-F1
#
_entry.id   AF-A0A7Y5C813-F1
#
_cell.length_a   1.000
_cell.length_b   1.000
_cell.length_c   1.000
_cell.angle_alpha   90.00
_cell.angle_beta   90.00
_cell.angle_gamma   90.00
#
_symmetry.space_group_name_H-M   'P 1'
#
loop_
_entity.id
_entity.type
_entity.pdbx_description
1 polymer ?
#
loop_
_entity_poly.entity_id
_entity_poly.type
_entity_poly.pdbx_seq_one_letter_code
_entity_poly.pdbx_strand_id
1 'polypeptide(L)'
;MKKSLVALAGIVLACGAYAELQNVDVGGEVRIRARYWTNTYETGINGPGEIRIPNFFVPKRPIGPFGVVSRYDWDDRDHDLDFVEQRTRLNVKADFTNEVAAFIELESYDIWGEEFRSNYITGTDNRAVTGNDVEVYQSYIETNETFGLPLRLRIGRQEMKMGKGWLVDDITTAIIGRSFDAVRATYSLDTVDIDAWFSKLNERGIDEEDGDTDFYGIYATCHAVDWLNASVYWMYIRDGRSLNDTNFVAPIEWLEDLFDLDDYDPTNMHTVGLRLFGNSTGFDYDLELAYQFGDAGSVGFGFKPTGFLYGDDDAEFDAWAGDLEVGYTIDMAWNPRVYLGGAYFEGEDNRDLSFIEWLNPFYRAEASVSFNRLFPGKPYSMIMEIGQDMSNFWQVRGGVTAHPTEAITAGLQVAMYGVDETFDSPVTVTVGEFKIPVAPALSFWTEESDDDIGVTTHLYLNYQYSEDLFFKVGWEHLFTGDGLGDGNFIHRYGLEFSGGSDDDDADYFYFDTGLKF
;
A
#
# COMPACT_ATOMS: atom_id res chain seq x y z
N MET A 1 -10.82 29.47 29.78
CA MET A 1 -12.29 29.47 29.95
C MET A 1 -12.88 28.48 28.95
N LYS A 2 -13.78 27.59 29.41
CA LYS A 2 -14.49 26.52 28.66
C LYS A 2 -13.68 25.28 28.21
N LYS A 3 -13.12 24.54 29.18
CA LYS A 3 -12.99 23.07 29.10
C LYS A 3 -14.08 22.49 30.01
N SER A 4 -15.27 22.16 29.48
CA SER A 4 -16.35 21.41 30.16
C SER A 4 -17.49 21.09 29.18
N LEU A 5 -17.98 19.85 29.22
CA LEU A 5 -19.12 19.25 28.49
C LEU A 5 -18.87 18.73 27.06
N VAL A 6 -18.30 17.52 26.94
CA VAL A 6 -18.80 16.48 25.99
C VAL A 6 -18.79 15.08 26.63
N ALA A 7 -17.91 14.79 27.59
CA ALA A 7 -17.91 13.51 28.29
C ALA A 7 -18.86 13.48 29.51
N LEU A 8 -20.16 13.19 29.31
CA LEU A 8 -21.06 12.48 30.26
C LEU A 8 -22.54 12.57 29.80
N ALA A 9 -22.90 11.96 28.67
CA ALA A 9 -24.32 11.83 28.29
C ALA A 9 -24.72 10.45 27.74
N GLY A 10 -23.87 9.42 27.89
CA GLY A 10 -24.12 8.07 27.37
C GLY A 10 -24.14 6.91 28.38
N ILE A 11 -24.12 7.15 29.70
CA ILE A 11 -23.83 6.07 30.69
C ILE A 11 -24.98 5.74 31.67
N VAL A 12 -26.20 6.26 31.53
CA VAL A 12 -27.28 5.91 32.50
C VAL A 12 -28.61 5.50 31.85
N LEU A 13 -28.54 4.57 30.89
CA LEU A 13 -29.69 3.73 30.50
C LEU A 13 -29.36 2.22 30.42
N ALA A 14 -28.24 1.77 30.99
CA ALA A 14 -27.94 0.34 31.13
C ALA A 14 -28.73 -0.27 32.30
N CYS A 15 -30.04 -0.46 32.11
CA CYS A 15 -30.81 -1.40 32.90
C CYS A 15 -30.38 -2.83 32.52
N GLY A 16 -29.46 -3.42 33.29
CA GLY A 16 -29.42 -4.86 33.56
C GLY A 16 -29.27 -5.83 32.38
N ALA A 17 -28.44 -5.53 31.37
CA ALA A 17 -28.01 -6.54 30.41
C ALA A 17 -26.77 -7.27 30.95
N TYR A 18 -26.97 -8.47 31.50
CA TYR A 18 -25.87 -9.41 31.73
C TYR A 18 -25.60 -10.12 30.41
N ALA A 19 -24.37 -10.03 29.90
CA ALA A 19 -23.90 -10.82 28.77
C ALA A 19 -23.24 -12.09 29.33
N GLU A 20 -23.94 -13.23 29.26
CA GLU A 20 -23.44 -14.52 29.73
C GLU A 20 -22.79 -15.28 28.57
N LEU A 21 -21.64 -15.91 28.80
CA LEU A 21 -20.92 -16.69 27.80
C LEU A 21 -21.77 -17.90 27.34
N GLN A 22 -21.98 -18.04 26.04
CA GLN A 22 -22.79 -19.10 25.43
C GLN A 22 -21.93 -20.15 24.73
N ASN A 23 -20.97 -19.72 23.91
CA ASN A 23 -20.14 -20.59 23.10
C ASN A 23 -18.70 -20.05 23.02
N VAL A 24 -17.76 -20.97 22.80
CA VAL A 24 -16.37 -20.63 22.47
C VAL A 24 -15.96 -21.45 21.27
N ASP A 25 -15.66 -20.78 20.18
CA ASP A 25 -15.09 -21.36 18.97
C ASP A 25 -13.59 -21.10 18.92
N VAL A 26 -12.86 -22.10 18.42
CA VAL A 26 -11.42 -22.01 18.16
C VAL A 26 -11.23 -22.34 16.70
N GLY A 27 -10.51 -21.49 15.98
CA GLY A 27 -10.14 -21.73 14.60
C GLY A 27 -8.76 -21.19 14.29
N GLY A 28 -8.30 -21.39 13.07
CA GLY A 28 -7.01 -20.86 12.65
C GLY A 28 -6.70 -21.10 11.19
N GLU A 29 -5.47 -20.72 10.82
CA GLU A 29 -4.92 -20.99 9.51
C GLU A 29 -3.42 -21.19 9.61
N VAL A 30 -2.90 -22.19 8.92
CA VAL A 30 -1.48 -22.25 8.56
C VAL A 30 -1.37 -21.99 7.07
N ARG A 31 -0.66 -20.93 6.70
CA ARG A 31 -0.36 -20.58 5.31
C ARG A 31 1.14 -20.56 5.08
N ILE A 32 1.58 -21.18 4.00
CA ILE A 32 2.99 -21.30 3.63
C ILE A 32 3.12 -20.83 2.19
N ARG A 33 4.10 -19.98 1.93
CA ARG A 33 4.37 -19.45 0.59
C ARG A 33 5.87 -19.49 0.29
N ALA A 34 6.23 -20.13 -0.80
CA ALA A 34 7.56 -20.07 -1.39
C ALA A 34 7.58 -19.01 -2.49
N ARG A 35 8.69 -18.28 -2.58
CA ARG A 35 8.86 -17.15 -3.48
C ARG A 35 10.27 -17.17 -4.06
N TYR A 36 10.39 -16.84 -5.34
CA TYR A 36 11.67 -16.75 -6.05
C TYR A 36 11.58 -15.64 -7.10
N TRP A 37 12.49 -14.68 -7.03
CA TRP A 37 12.67 -13.59 -7.99
C TRP A 37 14.03 -13.69 -8.64
N THR A 38 14.10 -13.45 -9.95
CA THR A 38 15.36 -13.31 -10.68
C THR A 38 15.54 -11.87 -11.16
N ASN A 39 16.79 -11.38 -11.18
CA ASN A 39 17.16 -10.08 -11.76
C ASN A 39 16.24 -8.93 -11.29
N THR A 40 15.88 -8.89 -10.01
CA THR A 40 14.89 -7.91 -9.51
C THR A 40 15.42 -7.05 -8.36
N TYR A 41 16.12 -7.64 -7.38
CA TYR A 41 16.40 -6.99 -6.11
C TYR A 41 17.89 -6.99 -5.79
N GLU A 42 18.43 -5.81 -5.48
CA GLU A 42 19.86 -5.73 -5.23
C GLU A 42 20.27 -6.23 -3.83
N THR A 43 19.47 -5.92 -2.80
CA THR A 43 19.81 -6.25 -1.41
C THR A 43 18.69 -7.03 -0.69
N GLY A 44 17.76 -7.59 -1.45
CA GLY A 44 16.56 -8.29 -0.96
C GLY A 44 15.43 -7.35 -0.53
N ILE A 45 14.26 -7.91 -0.19
CA ILE A 45 13.00 -7.16 0.02
C ILE A 45 13.07 -6.03 1.05
N ASN A 46 13.80 -6.25 2.14
CA ASN A 46 13.95 -5.29 3.24
C ASN A 46 15.38 -4.73 3.33
N GLY A 47 16.21 -5.00 2.32
CA GLY A 47 17.56 -4.46 2.25
C GLY A 47 17.55 -2.95 1.96
N PRO A 48 18.65 -2.24 2.27
CA PRO A 48 18.79 -0.84 1.87
C PRO A 48 18.88 -0.76 0.34
N GLY A 49 18.19 0.21 -0.27
CA GLY A 49 18.39 0.47 -1.68
C GLY A 49 19.79 0.98 -2.00
N GLU A 50 20.21 0.76 -3.24
CA GLU A 50 21.48 1.20 -3.81
C GLU A 50 21.38 2.63 -4.32
N ILE A 51 22.43 3.42 -4.08
CA ILE A 51 22.47 4.82 -4.52
C ILE A 51 22.81 4.84 -6.01
N ARG A 52 21.81 5.10 -6.86
CA ARG A 52 22.00 5.21 -8.31
C ARG A 52 22.63 6.54 -8.71
N ILE A 53 22.16 7.64 -8.10
CA ILE A 53 22.77 8.97 -8.25
C ILE A 53 22.92 9.62 -6.87
N PRO A 54 24.16 9.78 -6.36
CA PRO A 54 24.41 10.45 -5.10
C PRO A 54 23.83 11.87 -5.05
N ASN A 55 23.20 12.26 -3.94
CA ASN A 55 22.56 13.58 -3.81
C ASN A 55 23.50 14.76 -4.17
N PHE A 56 24.79 14.68 -3.84
CA PHE A 56 25.75 15.76 -4.15
C PHE A 56 25.93 16.03 -5.66
N PHE A 57 25.46 15.14 -6.52
CA PHE A 57 25.43 15.26 -7.97
C PHE A 57 24.15 15.88 -8.54
N VAL A 58 23.14 16.10 -7.69
CA VAL A 58 21.87 16.75 -8.03
C VAL A 58 21.61 17.95 -7.11
N PRO A 59 22.57 18.90 -7.00
CA PRO A 59 22.41 20.06 -6.12
C PRO A 59 21.18 20.87 -6.49
N LYS A 60 20.50 21.47 -5.50
CA LYS A 60 19.29 22.29 -5.65
C LYS A 60 18.04 21.56 -6.15
N ARG A 61 18.10 20.28 -6.53
CA ARG A 61 16.91 19.55 -6.99
C ARG A 61 16.12 19.01 -5.80
N PRO A 62 14.79 19.11 -5.80
CA PRO A 62 13.93 18.54 -4.77
C PRO A 62 13.67 17.05 -5.07
N ILE A 63 14.68 16.20 -4.87
CA ILE A 63 14.59 14.77 -5.24
C ILE A 63 13.58 14.01 -4.35
N GLY A 64 13.20 14.58 -3.21
CA GLY A 64 12.29 13.95 -2.25
C GLY A 64 13.03 13.15 -1.17
N PRO A 65 12.29 12.52 -0.25
CA PRO A 65 12.81 12.00 1.01
C PRO A 65 13.74 10.77 0.87
N PHE A 66 13.65 10.05 -0.25
CA PHE A 66 14.44 8.83 -0.48
C PHE A 66 15.66 9.03 -1.38
N GLY A 67 15.81 10.20 -2.02
CA GLY A 67 16.88 10.43 -2.99
C GLY A 67 16.74 9.58 -4.26
N VAL A 68 17.79 9.53 -5.08
CA VAL A 68 17.85 8.63 -6.25
C VAL A 68 18.43 7.29 -5.83
N VAL A 69 17.66 6.57 -5.02
CA VAL A 69 17.99 5.27 -4.44
C VAL A 69 16.99 4.25 -4.94
N SER A 70 17.48 3.11 -5.45
CA SER A 70 16.65 2.04 -5.96
C SER A 70 16.86 0.75 -5.18
N ARG A 71 15.76 0.04 -4.90
CA ARG A 71 15.81 -1.34 -4.37
C ARG A 71 15.89 -2.38 -5.49
N TYR A 72 15.74 -1.94 -6.73
CA TYR A 72 15.66 -2.77 -7.92
C TYR A 72 16.91 -2.62 -8.78
N ASP A 73 17.41 -3.72 -9.32
CA ASP A 73 18.63 -3.78 -10.16
C ASP A 73 18.34 -4.07 -11.63
N TRP A 74 17.39 -4.95 -11.93
CA TRP A 74 17.10 -5.42 -13.29
C TRP A 74 18.35 -5.99 -13.96
N ASP A 75 19.12 -6.81 -13.23
CA ASP A 75 20.48 -7.19 -13.62
C ASP A 75 20.80 -8.65 -13.25
N ASP A 76 21.38 -9.41 -14.18
CA ASP A 76 21.74 -10.83 -14.01
C ASP A 76 23.08 -11.10 -13.29
N ARG A 77 23.81 -10.06 -12.90
CA ARG A 77 25.14 -10.17 -12.28
C ARG A 77 25.11 -10.71 -10.85
N ASP A 78 24.11 -10.34 -10.07
CA ASP A 78 24.04 -10.59 -8.63
C ASP A 78 23.14 -11.79 -8.28
N HIS A 79 22.87 -11.99 -6.99
CA HIS A 79 22.10 -13.15 -6.52
C HIS A 79 20.61 -12.88 -6.60
N ASP A 80 19.89 -13.83 -7.18
CA ASP A 80 18.44 -13.94 -7.08
C ASP A 80 17.94 -14.00 -5.62
N LEU A 81 16.68 -13.60 -5.41
CA LEU A 81 16.03 -13.65 -4.10
C LEU A 81 15.07 -14.84 -4.02
N ASP A 82 15.33 -15.78 -3.09
CA ASP A 82 14.41 -16.85 -2.76
C ASP A 82 14.19 -16.99 -1.25
N PHE A 83 12.96 -17.34 -0.85
CA PHE A 83 12.67 -17.76 0.51
C PHE A 83 11.31 -18.46 0.61
N VAL A 84 11.09 -19.11 1.75
CA VAL A 84 9.78 -19.64 2.15
C VAL A 84 9.32 -18.90 3.40
N GLU A 85 8.14 -18.30 3.33
CA GLU A 85 7.47 -17.62 4.42
C GLU A 85 6.30 -18.47 4.93
N GLN A 86 6.02 -18.39 6.22
CA GLN A 86 4.88 -19.03 6.86
C GLN A 86 4.16 -18.04 7.77
N ARG A 87 2.84 -18.04 7.68
CA ARG A 87 1.95 -17.34 8.60
C ARG A 87 1.05 -18.35 9.31
N THR A 88 1.09 -18.33 10.64
CA THR A 88 0.27 -19.19 11.49
C THR A 88 -0.66 -18.32 12.32
N ARG A 89 -1.97 -18.58 12.23
CA ARG A 89 -3.01 -17.88 12.99
C ARG A 89 -3.79 -18.83 13.86
N LEU A 90 -4.08 -18.41 15.09
CA LEU A 90 -4.96 -19.11 16.01
C LEU A 90 -5.90 -18.09 16.65
N ASN A 91 -7.19 -18.30 16.47
CA ASN A 91 -8.21 -17.43 17.01
C ASN A 91 -9.15 -18.13 17.98
N VAL A 92 -9.73 -17.32 18.86
CA VAL A 92 -10.77 -17.72 19.79
C VAL A 92 -11.88 -16.68 19.70
N LYS A 93 -13.10 -17.16 19.43
CA LYS A 93 -14.30 -16.34 19.48
C LYS A 93 -15.16 -16.79 20.65
N ALA A 94 -15.52 -15.84 21.51
CA ALA A 94 -16.43 -16.05 22.62
C ALA A 94 -17.75 -15.32 22.34
N ASP A 95 -18.83 -16.06 22.17
CA ASP A 95 -20.17 -15.50 21.97
C ASP A 95 -20.91 -15.42 23.32
N PHE A 96 -21.52 -14.26 23.58
CA PHE A 96 -22.28 -13.97 24.79
C PHE A 96 -23.74 -13.68 24.45
N THR A 97 -24.63 -13.76 25.45
CA THR A 97 -26.02 -13.35 25.29
C THR A 97 -26.15 -11.87 24.92
N ASN A 98 -27.26 -11.52 24.27
CA ASN A 98 -27.56 -10.17 23.76
C ASN A 98 -26.60 -9.74 22.63
N GLU A 99 -26.31 -10.67 21.72
CA GLU A 99 -25.64 -10.37 20.45
C GLU A 99 -24.22 -9.76 20.62
N VAL A 100 -23.57 -10.05 21.75
CA VAL A 100 -22.20 -9.59 22.06
C VAL A 100 -21.21 -10.71 21.79
N ALA A 101 -20.11 -10.40 21.11
CA ALA A 101 -18.99 -11.30 20.92
C ALA A 101 -17.66 -10.64 21.31
N ALA A 102 -16.72 -11.45 21.79
CA ALA A 102 -15.32 -11.07 21.91
C ALA A 102 -14.48 -11.97 21.00
N PHE A 103 -13.50 -11.39 20.33
CA PHE A 103 -12.61 -12.10 19.42
C PHE A 103 -11.16 -11.76 19.73
N ILE A 104 -10.29 -12.76 19.71
CA ILE A 104 -8.84 -12.59 19.74
C ILE A 104 -8.22 -13.53 18.70
N GLU A 105 -7.25 -13.03 17.96
CA GLU A 105 -6.44 -13.81 17.02
C GLU A 105 -4.97 -13.54 17.28
N LEU A 106 -4.23 -14.63 17.51
CA LEU A 106 -2.78 -14.63 17.60
C LEU A 106 -2.19 -14.97 16.24
N GLU A 107 -1.03 -14.40 15.95
CA GLU A 107 -0.31 -14.60 14.71
C GLU A 107 1.17 -14.81 14.96
N SER A 108 1.81 -15.71 14.20
CA SER A 108 3.25 -15.62 13.94
C SER A 108 3.50 -15.63 12.44
N TYR A 109 4.47 -14.83 12.02
CA TYR A 109 4.96 -14.75 10.66
C TYR A 109 6.48 -14.90 10.69
N ASP A 110 6.99 -15.85 9.90
CA ASP A 110 8.41 -16.19 9.90
C ASP A 110 8.90 -16.59 8.51
N ILE A 111 10.16 -16.28 8.20
CA ILE A 111 10.88 -16.88 7.09
C ILE A 111 11.57 -18.15 7.58
N TRP A 112 11.41 -19.24 6.83
CA TRP A 112 12.00 -20.54 7.19
C TRP A 112 13.52 -20.46 7.32
N GLY A 113 14.02 -20.82 8.49
CA GLY A 113 15.46 -20.90 8.78
C GLY A 113 16.00 -19.78 9.67
N GLU A 114 15.29 -18.65 9.78
CA GLU A 114 15.73 -17.51 10.62
C GLU A 114 15.77 -17.88 12.11
N GLU A 115 14.88 -18.77 12.55
CA GLU A 115 14.79 -19.20 13.94
C GLU A 115 15.47 -20.55 14.25
N PHE A 116 16.32 -21.08 13.34
CA PHE A 116 16.94 -22.39 13.58
C PHE A 116 17.90 -22.36 14.78
N ARG A 117 17.61 -23.18 15.78
CA ARG A 117 18.25 -23.06 17.11
C ARG A 117 19.57 -23.81 17.26
N SER A 118 19.95 -24.62 16.28
CA SER A 118 21.16 -25.45 16.38
C SER A 118 22.22 -24.98 15.40
N ASN A 119 23.45 -24.81 15.87
CA ASN A 119 24.58 -24.67 14.96
C ASN A 119 25.08 -26.07 14.57
N TYR A 120 24.83 -26.50 13.33
CA TYR A 120 25.20 -27.84 12.87
C TYR A 120 26.74 -28.09 12.85
N ILE A 121 27.55 -27.04 12.79
CA ILE A 121 29.02 -27.14 12.78
C ILE A 121 29.54 -27.41 14.19
N THR A 122 29.01 -26.71 15.20
CA THR A 122 29.52 -26.77 16.57
C THR A 122 28.69 -27.67 17.49
N GLY A 123 27.47 -28.04 17.08
CA GLY A 123 26.48 -28.70 17.92
C GLY A 123 25.99 -27.83 19.09
N THR A 124 26.23 -26.51 19.03
CA THR A 124 25.79 -25.58 20.07
C THR A 124 24.36 -25.18 19.80
N ASP A 125 23.47 -25.51 20.73
CA ASP A 125 22.07 -25.10 20.68
C ASP A 125 21.89 -23.78 21.43
N ASN A 126 21.12 -22.88 20.82
CA ASN A 126 20.76 -21.58 21.38
C ASN A 126 19.27 -21.53 21.72
N ARG A 127 18.90 -20.54 22.54
CA ARG A 127 17.48 -20.19 22.73
C ARG A 127 16.96 -19.50 21.46
N ALA A 128 15.64 -19.48 21.30
CA ALA A 128 14.97 -18.73 20.25
C ALA A 128 15.42 -17.25 20.26
N VAL A 129 15.52 -16.66 19.08
CA VAL A 129 15.66 -15.22 18.92
C VAL A 129 14.24 -14.64 18.97
N THR A 130 13.79 -14.18 20.13
CA THR A 130 12.41 -13.72 20.39
C THR A 130 12.09 -12.34 19.79
N GLY A 131 12.73 -11.99 18.67
CA GLY A 131 12.58 -10.68 18.03
C GLY A 131 11.26 -10.54 17.27
N ASN A 132 10.75 -11.65 16.72
CA ASN A 132 9.56 -11.75 15.87
C ASN A 132 8.64 -12.87 16.39
N ASP A 133 8.18 -12.73 17.64
CA ASP A 133 7.37 -13.76 18.33
C ASP A 133 5.87 -13.71 17.92
N VAL A 134 5.03 -14.47 18.64
CA VAL A 134 3.57 -14.45 18.49
C VAL A 134 3.00 -13.09 18.90
N GLU A 135 2.29 -12.45 17.96
CA GLU A 135 1.64 -11.15 18.13
C GLU A 135 0.12 -11.27 18.28
N VAL A 136 -0.50 -10.27 18.91
CA VAL A 136 -1.97 -10.12 18.91
C VAL A 136 -2.37 -9.40 17.63
N TYR A 137 -2.84 -10.18 16.65
CA TYR A 137 -3.18 -9.67 15.34
C TYR A 137 -4.57 -9.00 15.31
N GLN A 138 -5.58 -9.62 15.94
CA GLN A 138 -6.89 -9.02 16.16
C GLN A 138 -7.32 -9.19 17.62
N SER A 139 -8.02 -8.20 18.15
CA SER A 139 -8.60 -8.23 19.49
C SER A 139 -9.69 -7.18 19.60
N TYR A 140 -10.95 -7.61 19.60
CA TYR A 140 -12.09 -6.69 19.63
C TYR A 140 -13.30 -7.24 20.38
N ILE A 141 -14.17 -6.31 20.76
CA ILE A 141 -15.55 -6.59 21.19
C ILE A 141 -16.48 -6.15 20.06
N GLU A 142 -17.46 -6.98 19.76
CA GLU A 142 -18.48 -6.73 18.75
C GLU A 142 -19.87 -6.83 19.37
N THR A 143 -20.76 -5.91 19.01
CA THR A 143 -22.20 -6.03 19.29
C THR A 143 -22.95 -6.04 17.97
N ASN A 144 -23.84 -7.00 17.79
CA ASN A 144 -24.78 -7.06 16.67
C ASN A 144 -26.16 -6.59 17.13
N GLU A 145 -27.03 -6.23 16.19
CA GLU A 145 -28.38 -5.70 16.46
C GLU A 145 -28.42 -4.54 17.49
N THR A 146 -27.38 -3.70 17.50
CA THR A 146 -27.16 -2.72 18.56
C THR A 146 -28.31 -1.72 18.63
N PHE A 147 -28.89 -1.54 19.82
CA PHE A 147 -30.09 -0.72 20.05
C PHE A 147 -31.35 -1.19 19.30
N GLY A 148 -31.42 -2.46 18.90
CA GLY A 148 -32.53 -3.02 18.12
C GLY A 148 -32.55 -2.57 16.66
N LEU A 149 -31.42 -2.05 16.18
CA LEU A 149 -31.20 -1.66 14.78
C LEU A 149 -30.30 -2.70 14.12
N PRO A 150 -30.32 -2.88 12.78
CA PRO A 150 -29.37 -3.73 12.07
C PRO A 150 -27.98 -3.05 12.00
N LEU A 151 -27.43 -2.79 13.19
CA LEU A 151 -26.21 -2.05 13.45
C LEU A 151 -25.23 -2.96 14.19
N ARG A 152 -24.11 -3.23 13.53
CA ARG A 152 -22.95 -3.88 14.14
C ARG A 152 -21.95 -2.82 14.59
N LEU A 153 -21.52 -2.87 15.83
CA LEU A 153 -20.46 -2.01 16.36
C LEU A 153 -19.27 -2.89 16.77
N ARG A 154 -18.08 -2.61 16.22
CA ARG A 154 -16.84 -3.31 16.55
C ARG A 154 -15.81 -2.33 17.12
N ILE A 155 -15.28 -2.63 18.29
CA ILE A 155 -14.34 -1.78 19.02
C ILE A 155 -13.10 -2.60 19.39
N GLY A 156 -11.94 -2.16 18.91
CA GLY A 156 -10.65 -2.80 19.15
C GLY A 156 -9.85 -3.01 17.86
N ARG A 157 -8.78 -3.79 17.98
CA ARG A 157 -7.87 -4.14 16.89
C ARG A 157 -8.56 -5.11 15.94
N GLN A 158 -8.76 -4.72 14.69
CA GLN A 158 -9.58 -5.45 13.72
C GLN A 158 -9.04 -5.30 12.30
N GLU A 159 -9.28 -6.30 11.46
CA GLU A 159 -9.09 -6.17 10.01
C GLU A 159 -10.15 -5.24 9.42
N MET A 160 -9.75 -4.45 8.42
CA MET A 160 -10.66 -3.64 7.60
C MET A 160 -10.32 -3.81 6.12
N LYS A 161 -11.30 -4.28 5.36
CA LYS A 161 -11.27 -4.36 3.90
C LYS A 161 -12.52 -3.70 3.34
N MET A 162 -12.33 -2.78 2.39
CA MET A 162 -13.43 -2.08 1.71
C MET A 162 -13.44 -2.45 0.23
N GLY A 163 -14.63 -2.70 -0.31
CA GLY A 163 -14.80 -3.08 -1.70
C GLY A 163 -13.93 -4.27 -2.10
N LYS A 164 -13.11 -4.10 -3.15
CA LYS A 164 -12.16 -5.12 -3.63
C LYS A 164 -10.78 -5.05 -2.97
N GLY A 165 -10.59 -4.22 -1.93
CA GLY A 165 -9.28 -3.98 -1.33
C GLY A 165 -8.38 -3.06 -2.17
N TRP A 166 -8.97 -2.20 -3.01
CA TRP A 166 -8.21 -1.30 -3.88
C TRP A 166 -7.46 -0.22 -3.09
N LEU A 167 -8.13 0.39 -2.11
CA LEU A 167 -7.58 1.45 -1.25
C LEU A 167 -7.48 1.06 0.23
N VAL A 168 -8.30 0.12 0.70
CA VAL A 168 -8.29 -0.34 2.10
C VAL A 168 -8.44 -1.84 2.13
N ASP A 169 -7.37 -2.53 2.52
CA ASP A 169 -7.30 -3.98 2.64
C ASP A 169 -6.61 -4.44 3.94
N ASP A 170 -6.87 -5.69 4.30
CA ASP A 170 -6.39 -6.40 5.48
C ASP A 170 -5.06 -7.15 5.25
N ILE A 171 -4.41 -6.90 4.12
CA ILE A 171 -3.08 -7.43 3.80
C ILE A 171 -2.13 -6.29 3.42
N THR A 172 -0.86 -6.45 3.78
CA THR A 172 0.22 -5.54 3.35
C THR A 172 0.98 -6.09 2.15
N THR A 173 1.22 -7.40 2.13
CA THR A 173 1.88 -8.10 1.03
C THR A 173 1.61 -9.59 1.12
N ALA A 174 1.12 -10.20 0.04
CA ALA A 174 0.87 -11.64 -0.13
C ALA A 174 0.17 -12.37 1.04
N ILE A 175 0.91 -12.71 2.10
CA ILE A 175 0.39 -13.39 3.29
C ILE A 175 0.43 -12.52 4.55
N ILE A 176 1.15 -11.40 4.60
CA ILE A 176 1.25 -10.53 5.78
C ILE A 176 -0.03 -9.71 5.94
N GLY A 177 -0.59 -9.73 7.16
CA GLY A 177 -1.83 -9.05 7.49
C GLY A 177 -1.67 -7.59 7.90
N ARG A 178 -2.78 -6.84 7.86
CA ARG A 178 -2.90 -5.45 8.33
C ARG A 178 -4.13 -5.34 9.23
N SER A 179 -3.91 -4.91 10.47
CA SER A 179 -4.97 -4.63 11.44
C SER A 179 -4.99 -3.15 11.83
N PHE A 180 -6.18 -2.68 12.20
CA PHE A 180 -6.45 -1.31 12.58
C PHE A 180 -7.01 -1.26 13.99
N ASP A 181 -6.46 -0.39 14.84
CA ASP A 181 -7.04 -0.08 16.13
C ASP A 181 -8.18 0.92 15.91
N ALA A 182 -9.42 0.43 16.00
CA ALA A 182 -10.56 1.15 15.43
C ALA A 182 -11.87 0.98 16.22
N VAL A 183 -12.76 1.95 15.98
CA VAL A 183 -14.20 1.82 16.19
C VAL A 183 -14.85 1.81 14.81
N ARG A 184 -15.58 0.74 14.48
CA ARG A 184 -16.30 0.58 13.21
C ARG A 184 -17.76 0.30 13.48
N ALA A 185 -18.62 1.02 12.78
CA ALA A 185 -20.06 0.82 12.75
C ALA A 185 -20.47 0.36 11.34
N THR A 186 -21.13 -0.79 11.25
CA THR A 186 -21.72 -1.30 10.00
C THR A 186 -23.24 -1.31 10.14
N TYR A 187 -23.93 -0.58 9.28
CA TYR A 187 -25.38 -0.57 9.19
C TYR A 187 -25.83 -1.24 7.89
N SER A 188 -26.51 -2.38 8.01
CA SER A 188 -26.89 -3.22 6.87
C SER A 188 -28.40 -3.28 6.70
N LEU A 189 -28.88 -2.94 5.50
CA LEU A 189 -30.27 -3.05 5.06
C LEU A 189 -30.34 -3.95 3.82
N ASP A 190 -31.54 -4.40 3.45
CA ASP A 190 -31.78 -5.26 2.28
C ASP A 190 -31.27 -4.72 0.92
N THR A 191 -30.96 -3.42 0.83
CA THR A 191 -30.53 -2.77 -0.42
C THR A 191 -29.27 -1.93 -0.29
N VAL A 192 -28.79 -1.71 0.94
CA VAL A 192 -27.68 -0.80 1.24
C VAL A 192 -26.90 -1.28 2.45
N ASP A 193 -25.59 -1.30 2.34
CA ASP A 193 -24.64 -1.43 3.44
C ASP A 193 -23.89 -0.13 3.63
N ILE A 194 -23.73 0.32 4.88
CA ILE A 194 -22.97 1.51 5.24
C ILE A 194 -21.98 1.16 6.34
N ASP A 195 -20.69 1.35 6.06
CA ASP A 195 -19.63 1.32 7.04
C ASP A 195 -19.18 2.73 7.37
N ALA A 196 -18.99 3.01 8.65
CA ALA A 196 -18.32 4.21 9.13
C ALA A 196 -17.29 3.82 10.20
N TRP A 197 -16.12 4.43 10.15
CA TRP A 197 -15.05 4.10 11.10
C TRP A 197 -14.23 5.31 11.52
N PHE A 198 -13.59 5.12 12.68
CA PHE A 198 -12.45 5.89 13.15
C PHE A 198 -11.38 4.87 13.53
N SER A 199 -10.14 5.12 13.10
CA SER A 199 -8.97 4.35 13.48
C SER A 199 -7.83 5.28 13.85
N LYS A 200 -7.10 4.91 14.89
CA LYS A 200 -5.84 5.56 15.22
C LYS A 200 -4.72 4.82 14.53
N LEU A 201 -3.94 5.52 13.71
CA LEU A 201 -2.79 4.97 12.98
C LEU A 201 -1.49 5.20 13.74
N ASN A 202 -1.37 6.32 14.45
CA ASN A 202 -0.21 6.63 15.27
C ASN A 202 -0.58 7.54 16.45
N GLU A 203 -0.12 7.19 17.65
CA GLU A 203 -0.32 7.96 18.89
C GLU A 203 0.95 8.75 19.19
N ARG A 204 0.87 10.08 19.15
CA ARG A 204 1.96 11.00 19.49
C ARG A 204 1.60 11.96 20.62
N GLY A 205 0.42 11.87 21.22
CA GLY A 205 -0.06 12.78 22.26
C GLY A 205 0.88 13.05 23.44
N ILE A 206 1.83 12.13 23.72
CA ILE A 206 2.88 12.33 24.74
C ILE A 206 3.98 13.28 24.27
N ASP A 207 4.36 13.20 23.00
CA ASP A 207 5.39 14.03 22.37
C ASP A 207 4.79 15.36 21.85
N GLU A 208 3.59 15.31 21.29
CA GLU A 208 2.86 16.45 20.71
C GLU A 208 1.34 16.27 20.92
N GLU A 209 0.69 17.20 21.66
CA GLU A 209 -0.71 17.08 22.12
C GLU A 209 -1.73 16.84 20.97
N ASP A 210 -1.41 17.27 19.74
CA ASP A 210 -2.26 17.12 18.56
C ASP A 210 -1.55 16.42 17.38
N GLY A 211 -0.41 15.76 17.65
CA GLY A 211 0.49 15.16 16.63
C GLY A 211 0.05 13.79 16.10
N ASP A 212 -1.15 13.34 16.47
CA ASP A 212 -1.67 12.02 16.16
C ASP A 212 -1.93 11.84 14.66
N THR A 213 -1.82 10.59 14.20
CA THR A 213 -2.27 10.21 12.87
C THR A 213 -3.55 9.40 12.99
N ASP A 214 -4.65 9.92 12.44
CA ASP A 214 -5.98 9.33 12.54
C ASP A 214 -6.59 9.10 11.15
N PHE A 215 -7.37 8.03 11.03
CA PHE A 215 -8.06 7.62 9.80
C PHE A 215 -9.56 7.50 10.01
N TYR A 216 -10.31 8.23 9.22
CA TYR A 216 -11.77 8.24 9.24
C TYR A 216 -12.30 7.82 7.89
N GLY A 217 -13.51 7.27 7.87
CA GLY A 217 -14.20 7.14 6.60
C GLY A 217 -15.64 6.68 6.73
N ILE A 218 -16.32 6.82 5.61
CA ILE A 218 -17.64 6.27 5.34
C ILE A 218 -17.62 5.59 3.98
N TYR A 219 -18.14 4.38 3.92
CA TYR A 219 -18.23 3.58 2.70
C TYR A 219 -19.65 3.02 2.60
N ALA A 220 -20.39 3.41 1.58
CA ALA A 220 -21.76 2.95 1.36
C ALA A 220 -21.84 2.16 0.06
N THR A 221 -22.46 0.98 0.09
CA THR A 221 -22.72 0.16 -1.10
C THR A 221 -24.20 -0.07 -1.27
N CYS A 222 -24.73 0.34 -2.42
CA CYS A 222 -26.10 0.09 -2.83
C CYS A 222 -26.15 -1.12 -3.78
N HIS A 223 -27.02 -2.07 -3.48
CA HIS A 223 -27.24 -3.31 -4.24
C HIS A 223 -28.73 -3.46 -4.61
N ALA A 224 -29.41 -2.34 -4.85
CA ALA A 224 -30.85 -2.29 -5.10
C ALA A 224 -31.30 -2.93 -6.43
N VAL A 225 -30.38 -3.21 -7.36
CA VAL A 225 -30.67 -3.88 -8.63
C VAL A 225 -29.66 -4.99 -8.90
N ASP A 226 -30.13 -6.15 -9.36
CA ASP A 226 -29.29 -7.35 -9.49
C ASP A 226 -28.10 -7.21 -10.45
N TRP A 227 -28.21 -6.34 -11.45
CA TRP A 227 -27.19 -6.16 -12.48
C TRP A 227 -26.12 -5.13 -12.10
N LEU A 228 -26.35 -4.28 -11.10
CA LEU A 228 -25.43 -3.18 -10.76
C LEU A 228 -25.42 -2.92 -9.25
N ASN A 229 -24.23 -2.98 -8.69
CA ASN A 229 -23.90 -2.44 -7.39
C ASN A 229 -23.15 -1.12 -7.57
N ALA A 230 -23.40 -0.18 -6.67
CA ALA A 230 -22.73 1.11 -6.65
C ALA A 230 -22.22 1.41 -5.24
N SER A 231 -20.92 1.64 -5.10
CA SER A 231 -20.33 2.10 -3.85
C SER A 231 -19.90 3.55 -3.96
N VAL A 232 -20.16 4.35 -2.93
CA VAL A 232 -19.63 5.71 -2.79
C VAL A 232 -18.92 5.81 -1.45
N TYR A 233 -17.82 6.53 -1.42
CA TYR A 233 -17.02 6.64 -0.21
C TYR A 233 -16.33 7.99 -0.07
N TRP A 234 -16.10 8.33 1.19
CA TRP A 234 -15.20 9.39 1.60
C TRP A 234 -14.31 8.85 2.71
N MET A 235 -13.02 9.08 2.59
CA MET A 235 -12.01 8.70 3.55
C MET A 235 -11.14 9.92 3.85
N TYR A 236 -10.61 9.98 5.06
CA TYR A 236 -9.83 11.11 5.53
C TYR A 236 -8.70 10.63 6.43
N ILE A 237 -7.47 10.95 6.05
CA ILE A 237 -6.28 10.80 6.90
C ILE A 237 -5.85 12.18 7.36
N ARG A 238 -5.68 12.31 8.67
CA ARG A 238 -5.05 13.47 9.30
C ARG A 238 -3.73 13.02 9.91
N ASP A 239 -2.61 13.60 9.50
CA ASP A 239 -1.34 13.54 10.24
C ASP A 239 -1.11 14.90 10.91
N GLY A 240 -1.44 14.99 12.20
CA GLY A 240 -1.40 16.23 12.97
C GLY A 240 0.00 16.69 13.38
N ARG A 241 1.05 16.01 12.91
CA ARG A 241 2.43 16.25 13.35
C ARG A 241 2.92 17.63 12.93
N SER A 242 3.46 18.37 13.89
CA SER A 242 4.27 19.57 13.63
C SER A 242 5.61 19.16 13.03
N LEU A 243 5.94 19.77 11.89
CA LEU A 243 7.17 19.54 11.15
C LEU A 243 7.92 20.86 11.03
N ASN A 244 9.14 20.88 11.57
CA ASN A 244 10.04 22.02 11.46
C ASN A 244 11.41 21.52 10.97
N ASP A 245 11.91 22.09 9.89
CA ASP A 245 13.20 21.94 9.24
C ASP A 245 14.36 22.43 10.11
N THR A 246 14.09 23.39 10.99
CA THR A 246 15.06 24.05 11.85
C THR A 246 14.48 24.34 13.23
N ASN A 247 15.27 24.10 14.28
CA ASN A 247 14.93 24.47 15.67
C ASN A 247 16.01 25.43 16.19
N PHE A 248 16.08 26.63 15.61
CA PHE A 248 17.06 27.63 16.03
C PHE A 248 16.68 28.30 17.36
N VAL A 249 17.67 28.87 18.05
CA VAL A 249 17.43 29.72 19.22
C VAL A 249 17.17 31.15 18.74
N ALA A 250 16.27 31.87 19.39
CA ALA A 250 16.06 33.30 19.14
C ALA A 250 17.41 34.07 18.97
N PRO A 251 17.55 34.94 17.95
CA PRO A 251 16.51 35.61 17.18
C PRO A 251 16.26 35.06 15.75
N ILE A 252 16.80 33.90 15.39
CA ILE A 252 16.69 33.34 14.03
C ILE A 252 15.28 32.78 13.79
N GLU A 253 14.74 32.05 14.76
CA GLU A 253 13.35 31.56 14.81
C GLU A 253 12.32 32.70 14.60
N TRP A 254 12.55 33.87 15.20
CA TRP A 254 11.67 35.04 15.01
C TRP A 254 11.74 35.65 13.60
N LEU A 255 12.87 35.47 12.89
CA LEU A 255 12.98 35.90 11.50
C LEU A 255 12.34 34.88 10.56
N GLU A 256 12.41 33.59 10.87
CA GLU A 256 11.74 32.51 10.12
C GLU A 256 10.21 32.65 10.20
N ASP A 257 9.65 32.84 11.40
CA ASP A 257 8.23 33.15 11.64
C ASP A 257 7.74 34.43 10.92
N LEU A 258 8.64 35.40 10.67
CA LEU A 258 8.29 36.66 10.03
C LEU A 258 8.23 36.54 8.50
N PHE A 259 8.81 35.48 7.93
CA PHE A 259 8.89 35.24 6.50
C PHE A 259 8.13 33.98 6.05
N ASP A 260 7.32 33.38 6.95
CA ASP A 260 6.66 32.08 6.74
C ASP A 260 7.66 31.07 6.16
N LEU A 261 8.79 30.90 6.85
CA LEU A 261 9.74 29.85 6.56
C LEU A 261 9.57 28.83 7.67
N ASP A 262 9.29 27.57 7.33
CA ASP A 262 9.27 26.43 8.25
C ASP A 262 7.95 26.16 9.02
N ASP A 263 6.78 26.52 8.46
CA ASP A 263 5.46 26.23 9.05
C ASP A 263 4.66 25.32 8.10
N TYR A 264 4.88 24.00 8.21
CA TYR A 264 4.15 23.03 7.40
C TYR A 264 2.77 22.77 7.97
N ASP A 265 1.75 22.91 7.13
CA ASP A 265 0.40 22.52 7.52
C ASP A 265 0.32 21.02 7.83
N PRO A 266 -0.48 20.62 8.84
CA PRO A 266 -0.80 19.21 9.07
C PRO A 266 -1.30 18.54 7.80
N THR A 267 -0.86 17.31 7.53
CA THR A 267 -1.34 16.59 6.35
C THR A 267 -2.83 16.26 6.51
N ASN A 268 -3.66 16.76 5.61
CA ASN A 268 -5.11 16.55 5.58
C ASN A 268 -5.51 15.93 4.23
N MET A 269 -5.37 14.60 4.12
CA MET A 269 -5.67 13.90 2.87
C MET A 269 -7.12 13.42 2.85
N HIS A 270 -7.94 14.02 1.99
CA HIS A 270 -9.28 13.53 1.68
C HIS A 270 -9.24 12.65 0.44
N THR A 271 -9.94 11.51 0.48
CA THR A 271 -10.17 10.65 -0.69
C THR A 271 -11.66 10.47 -0.89
N VAL A 272 -12.18 10.87 -2.04
CA VAL A 272 -13.56 10.59 -2.45
C VAL A 272 -13.55 9.62 -3.62
N GLY A 273 -14.56 8.76 -3.72
CA GLY A 273 -14.63 7.86 -4.85
C GLY A 273 -15.95 7.15 -5.07
N LEU A 274 -16.01 6.47 -6.21
CA LEU A 274 -17.16 5.77 -6.75
C LEU A 274 -16.70 4.42 -7.29
N ARG A 275 -17.41 3.35 -6.95
CA ARG A 275 -17.26 2.03 -7.55
C ARG A 275 -18.57 1.59 -8.19
N LEU A 276 -18.53 1.09 -9.42
CA LEU A 276 -19.66 0.50 -10.14
C LEU A 276 -19.28 -0.91 -10.57
N PHE A 277 -19.96 -1.92 -10.05
CA PHE A 277 -19.61 -3.31 -10.32
C PHE A 277 -20.84 -4.20 -10.41
N GLY A 278 -20.78 -5.24 -11.24
CA GLY A 278 -21.93 -6.12 -11.43
C GLY A 278 -21.70 -7.12 -12.55
N ASN A 279 -22.76 -7.84 -12.88
CA ASN A 279 -22.76 -8.80 -13.97
C ASN A 279 -24.13 -8.83 -14.65
N SER A 280 -24.12 -9.15 -15.95
CA SER A 280 -25.33 -9.33 -16.74
C SER A 280 -25.06 -10.19 -17.96
N THR A 281 -25.82 -11.27 -18.12
CA THR A 281 -25.84 -12.10 -19.36
C THR A 281 -24.44 -12.53 -19.82
N GLY A 282 -23.61 -13.02 -18.89
CA GLY A 282 -22.24 -13.48 -19.15
C GLY A 282 -21.19 -12.37 -19.16
N PHE A 283 -21.57 -11.10 -19.22
CA PHE A 283 -20.66 -9.99 -18.96
C PHE A 283 -20.54 -9.72 -17.46
N ASP A 284 -19.36 -9.32 -17.04
CA ASP A 284 -19.09 -8.76 -15.73
C ASP A 284 -18.20 -7.53 -15.86
N TYR A 285 -18.32 -6.61 -14.92
CA TYR A 285 -17.58 -5.35 -14.95
C TYR A 285 -17.34 -4.80 -13.54
N ASP A 286 -16.25 -4.07 -13.40
CA ASP A 286 -15.85 -3.38 -12.17
C ASP A 286 -15.09 -2.11 -12.55
N LEU A 287 -15.65 -0.95 -12.22
CA LEU A 287 -15.02 0.37 -12.35
C LEU A 287 -14.89 0.96 -10.96
N GLU A 288 -13.71 1.41 -10.57
CA GLU A 288 -13.47 2.19 -9.36
C GLU A 288 -12.68 3.45 -9.73
N LEU A 289 -13.15 4.61 -9.25
CA LEU A 289 -12.53 5.92 -9.47
C LEU A 289 -12.37 6.62 -8.12
N ALA A 290 -11.23 7.25 -7.91
CA ALA A 290 -10.93 8.02 -6.72
C ALA A 290 -10.27 9.35 -7.07
N TYR A 291 -10.48 10.34 -6.21
CA TYR A 291 -9.83 11.64 -6.27
C TYR A 291 -9.35 12.04 -4.87
N GLN A 292 -8.13 12.57 -4.80
CA GLN A 292 -7.49 13.02 -3.58
C GLN A 292 -7.29 14.52 -3.57
N PHE A 293 -7.58 15.14 -2.43
CA PHE A 293 -7.39 16.57 -2.22
C PHE A 293 -7.05 16.93 -0.77
N GLY A 294 -6.42 18.08 -0.57
CA GLY A 294 -6.09 18.66 0.74
C GLY A 294 -4.58 18.75 0.97
N ASP A 295 -4.16 19.09 2.19
CA ASP A 295 -2.76 19.48 2.45
C ASP A 295 -1.84 18.26 2.53
N ALA A 296 -0.65 18.35 1.94
CA ALA A 296 0.37 17.30 1.86
C ALA A 296 1.67 17.66 2.59
N GLY A 297 1.58 18.45 3.68
CA GLY A 297 2.76 19.01 4.36
C GLY A 297 3.81 17.98 4.79
N SER A 298 3.43 16.75 5.16
CA SER A 298 4.41 15.68 5.47
C SER A 298 5.17 15.17 4.25
N VAL A 299 4.56 15.20 3.07
CA VAL A 299 5.24 14.91 1.80
C VAL A 299 6.14 16.09 1.45
N GLY A 300 5.60 17.31 1.46
CA GLY A 300 6.31 18.55 1.16
C GLY A 300 7.59 18.76 1.99
N PHE A 301 7.53 18.45 3.28
CA PHE A 301 8.70 18.44 4.18
C PHE A 301 9.83 17.51 3.70
N GLY A 302 9.51 16.43 3.00
CA GLY A 302 10.48 15.50 2.43
C GLY A 302 11.19 16.05 1.19
N PHE A 303 10.62 17.03 0.49
CA PHE A 303 11.12 17.60 -0.77
C PHE A 303 12.11 18.75 -0.56
N LYS A 304 13.09 18.54 0.33
CA LYS A 304 14.17 19.50 0.57
C LYS A 304 15.14 19.51 -0.61
N PRO A 305 15.32 20.64 -1.31
CA PRO A 305 16.30 20.73 -2.38
C PRO A 305 17.69 20.36 -1.87
N THR A 306 18.44 19.58 -2.65
CA THR A 306 19.74 19.12 -2.16
C THR A 306 20.68 20.29 -1.84
N GLY A 307 21.12 20.37 -0.59
CA GLY A 307 21.97 21.45 -0.08
C GLY A 307 21.21 22.66 0.47
N PHE A 308 19.89 22.58 0.57
CA PHE A 308 19.00 23.57 1.18
C PHE A 308 18.38 23.00 2.45
N LEU A 309 17.78 23.87 3.26
CA LEU A 309 17.21 23.52 4.56
C LEU A 309 15.71 23.27 4.48
N TYR A 310 15.00 24.01 3.64
CA TYR A 310 13.55 24.03 3.59
C TYR A 310 13.00 23.19 2.42
N GLY A 311 11.93 22.45 2.69
CA GLY A 311 11.12 21.72 1.70
C GLY A 311 10.01 22.59 1.12
N ASP A 312 8.97 21.93 0.61
CA ASP A 312 7.77 22.59 0.07
C ASP A 312 6.69 22.67 1.15
N ASP A 313 6.43 23.89 1.63
CA ASP A 313 5.44 24.19 2.66
C ASP A 313 4.01 24.35 2.10
N ASP A 314 3.86 24.46 0.78
CA ASP A 314 2.57 24.65 0.10
C ASP A 314 2.07 23.36 -0.61
N ALA A 315 2.72 22.22 -0.35
CA ALA A 315 2.41 20.94 -1.00
C ALA A 315 0.96 20.49 -0.76
N GLU A 316 0.24 20.15 -1.82
CA GLU A 316 -1.16 19.69 -1.79
C GLU A 316 -1.36 18.36 -2.53
N PHE A 317 -2.34 17.57 -2.09
CA PHE A 317 -2.89 16.49 -2.89
C PHE A 317 -3.83 17.09 -3.93
N ASP A 318 -3.66 16.68 -5.19
CA ASP A 318 -4.62 16.91 -6.28
C ASP A 318 -4.41 15.80 -7.32
N ALA A 319 -4.96 14.62 -7.06
CA ALA A 319 -4.62 13.45 -7.87
C ALA A 319 -5.82 12.51 -8.08
N TRP A 320 -5.95 12.00 -9.30
CA TRP A 320 -6.93 11.01 -9.71
C TRP A 320 -6.35 9.59 -9.74
N ALA A 321 -7.21 8.62 -9.51
CA ALA A 321 -6.92 7.23 -9.82
C ALA A 321 -8.16 6.52 -10.37
N GLY A 322 -7.92 5.48 -11.16
CA GLY A 322 -8.95 4.63 -11.70
C GLY A 322 -8.50 3.18 -11.92
N ASP A 323 -9.40 2.24 -11.70
CA ASP A 323 -9.25 0.83 -12.09
C ASP A 323 -10.53 0.34 -12.76
N LEU A 324 -10.41 -0.20 -13.96
CA LEU A 324 -11.51 -0.75 -14.74
C LEU A 324 -11.19 -2.18 -15.17
N GLU A 325 -12.17 -3.06 -15.11
CA GLU A 325 -12.15 -4.36 -15.78
C GLU A 325 -13.53 -4.68 -16.37
N VAL A 326 -13.53 -5.27 -17.56
CA VAL A 326 -14.72 -5.82 -18.21
C VAL A 326 -14.39 -7.22 -18.71
N GLY A 327 -15.22 -8.19 -18.32
CA GLY A 327 -15.09 -9.60 -18.68
C GLY A 327 -16.30 -10.14 -19.42
N TYR A 328 -16.08 -11.19 -20.19
CA TYR A 328 -17.14 -12.03 -20.77
C TYR A 328 -16.83 -13.51 -20.55
N THR A 329 -17.74 -14.20 -19.87
CA THR A 329 -17.69 -15.64 -19.66
C THR A 329 -18.41 -16.36 -20.79
N ILE A 330 -17.68 -17.20 -21.52
CA ILE A 330 -18.23 -17.96 -22.63
C ILE A 330 -18.76 -19.30 -22.12
N ASP A 331 -20.03 -19.57 -22.38
CA ASP A 331 -20.68 -20.85 -22.05
C ASP A 331 -20.16 -21.97 -22.96
N MET A 332 -19.08 -22.62 -22.52
CA MET A 332 -18.47 -23.80 -23.15
C MET A 332 -17.68 -24.61 -22.12
N ALA A 333 -17.05 -25.70 -22.55
CA ALA A 333 -16.16 -26.47 -21.68
C ALA A 333 -15.12 -25.56 -20.99
N TRP A 334 -15.01 -25.71 -19.67
CA TRP A 334 -14.15 -24.92 -18.78
C TRP A 334 -14.55 -23.47 -18.54
N ASN A 335 -15.71 -23.00 -19.03
CA ASN A 335 -16.23 -21.65 -18.79
C ASN A 335 -15.17 -20.53 -18.95
N PRO A 336 -14.45 -20.45 -20.08
CA PRO A 336 -13.40 -19.46 -20.24
C PRO A 336 -13.98 -18.05 -20.15
N ARG A 337 -13.40 -17.23 -19.26
CA ARG A 337 -13.66 -15.80 -19.11
C ARG A 337 -12.52 -15.03 -19.76
N VAL A 338 -12.81 -14.29 -20.82
CA VAL A 338 -11.86 -13.33 -21.42
C VAL A 338 -12.15 -11.95 -20.86
N TYR A 339 -11.11 -11.21 -20.47
CA TYR A 339 -11.27 -9.88 -19.91
C TYR A 339 -10.25 -8.89 -20.44
N LEU A 340 -10.61 -7.62 -20.37
CA LEU A 340 -9.74 -6.47 -20.60
C LEU A 340 -9.93 -5.48 -19.44
N GLY A 341 -8.86 -4.83 -19.04
CA GLY A 341 -8.89 -3.82 -18.00
C GLY A 341 -7.77 -2.82 -18.14
N GLY A 342 -7.81 -1.82 -17.29
CA GLY A 342 -6.75 -0.84 -17.17
C GLY A 342 -6.74 -0.22 -15.78
N ALA A 343 -5.60 0.35 -15.43
CA ALA A 343 -5.43 1.12 -14.22
C ALA A 343 -4.67 2.40 -14.53
N TYR A 344 -4.93 3.42 -13.73
CA TYR A 344 -4.29 4.73 -13.83
C TYR A 344 -4.16 5.28 -12.43
N PHE A 345 -2.97 5.74 -12.08
CA PHE A 345 -2.68 6.46 -10.86
C PHE A 345 -1.86 7.68 -11.23
N GLU A 346 -2.46 8.86 -11.05
CA GLU A 346 -1.85 10.13 -11.43
C GLU A 346 -0.52 10.33 -10.71
N GLY A 347 0.48 10.68 -11.50
CA GLY A 347 1.82 11.02 -11.06
C GLY A 347 2.06 12.51 -11.05
N GLU A 348 3.16 12.88 -10.42
CA GLU A 348 3.73 14.22 -10.55
C GLU A 348 5.26 14.06 -10.44
N ASP A 349 6.02 14.81 -11.24
CA ASP A 349 7.47 14.91 -11.11
C ASP A 349 7.92 16.36 -11.31
N ASN A 350 8.07 17.08 -10.20
CA ASN A 350 8.60 18.45 -10.13
C ASN A 350 10.07 18.46 -9.70
N ARG A 351 10.82 17.39 -10.00
CA ARG A 351 12.17 17.20 -9.46
C ARG A 351 13.22 17.89 -10.32
N ASP A 352 12.89 18.37 -11.52
CA ASP A 352 13.80 19.05 -12.43
C ASP A 352 14.03 20.52 -12.05
N LEU A 353 14.87 21.19 -12.83
CA LEU A 353 15.13 22.62 -12.67
C LEU A 353 15.35 23.23 -14.05
N SER A 354 14.70 24.34 -14.33
CA SER A 354 15.11 25.19 -15.43
C SER A 354 16.42 25.94 -15.09
N PHE A 355 17.11 26.42 -16.13
CA PHE A 355 18.29 27.29 -15.95
C PHE A 355 18.00 28.53 -15.10
N ILE A 356 16.79 29.08 -15.17
CA ILE A 356 16.39 30.30 -14.44
C ILE A 356 16.22 29.99 -12.96
N GLU A 357 15.55 28.88 -12.61
CA GLU A 357 15.37 28.42 -11.23
C GLU A 357 16.71 28.05 -10.60
N TRP A 358 17.56 27.33 -11.34
CA TRP A 358 18.91 27.02 -10.88
C TRP A 358 19.75 28.28 -10.60
N LEU A 359 19.58 29.35 -11.38
CA LEU A 359 20.27 30.63 -11.14
C LEU A 359 19.66 31.41 -9.97
N ASN A 360 18.38 31.22 -9.68
CA ASN A 360 17.64 31.95 -8.65
C ASN A 360 18.08 31.49 -7.25
N PRO A 361 18.69 32.36 -6.42
CA PRO A 361 19.05 32.00 -5.05
C PRO A 361 17.86 31.95 -4.09
N PHE A 362 16.66 32.35 -4.53
CA PHE A 362 15.41 32.36 -3.77
C PHE A 362 14.36 31.40 -4.37
N TYR A 363 14.79 30.44 -5.18
CA TYR A 363 13.90 29.38 -5.66
C TYR A 363 13.33 28.59 -4.47
N ARG A 364 12.02 28.32 -4.53
CA ARG A 364 11.31 27.39 -3.65
C ARG A 364 10.91 26.21 -4.52
N ALA A 365 11.15 25.01 -4.04
CA ALA A 365 10.82 23.81 -4.77
C ALA A 365 9.36 23.44 -4.56
N GLU A 366 8.79 22.79 -5.58
CA GLU A 366 7.48 22.16 -5.52
C GLU A 366 7.69 20.66 -5.28
N ALA A 367 6.92 20.09 -4.37
CA ALA A 367 6.91 18.67 -4.10
C ALA A 367 6.29 17.92 -5.28
N SER A 368 6.59 16.63 -5.36
CA SER A 368 5.96 15.74 -6.33
C SER A 368 4.97 14.86 -5.58
N VAL A 369 3.68 15.23 -5.61
CA VAL A 369 2.63 14.65 -4.80
C VAL A 369 1.70 13.79 -5.67
N SER A 370 2.13 12.55 -5.93
CA SER A 370 1.31 11.58 -6.68
C SER A 370 0.16 10.99 -5.87
N PHE A 371 -0.75 10.27 -6.55
CA PHE A 371 -1.86 9.59 -5.88
C PHE A 371 -1.37 8.60 -4.81
N ASN A 372 -1.90 8.71 -3.58
CA ASN A 372 -1.58 7.83 -2.47
C ASN A 372 -2.60 6.69 -2.38
N ARG A 373 -2.14 5.43 -2.44
CA ARG A 373 -3.04 4.26 -2.45
C ARG A 373 -3.61 3.86 -1.09
N LEU A 374 -3.36 4.67 -0.05
CA LEU A 374 -3.78 4.49 1.33
C LEU A 374 -3.24 3.19 1.96
N PHE A 375 -4.08 2.16 2.02
CA PHE A 375 -3.80 0.85 2.58
C PHE A 375 -4.19 -0.22 1.57
N PRO A 376 -3.55 -0.25 0.39
CA PRO A 376 -3.94 -1.15 -0.68
C PRO A 376 -3.65 -2.61 -0.32
N GLY A 377 -4.39 -3.51 -0.97
CA GLY A 377 -4.18 -4.97 -0.93
C GLY A 377 -4.00 -5.62 -2.30
N LYS A 378 -4.26 -4.86 -3.38
CA LYS A 378 -4.23 -5.34 -4.76
C LYS A 378 -2.91 -4.94 -5.44
N PRO A 379 -2.00 -5.87 -5.76
CA PRO A 379 -0.83 -5.56 -6.58
C PRO A 379 -1.21 -5.46 -8.07
N TYR A 380 -0.54 -4.60 -8.84
CA TYR A 380 -0.65 -4.60 -10.31
C TYR A 380 0.43 -5.41 -11.01
N SER A 381 1.52 -5.73 -10.32
CA SER A 381 2.60 -6.63 -10.75
C SER A 381 3.12 -7.39 -9.54
N MET A 382 3.38 -8.68 -9.68
CA MET A 382 3.93 -9.51 -8.61
C MET A 382 5.46 -9.36 -8.50
N ILE A 383 6.11 -8.93 -9.57
CA ILE A 383 7.54 -8.55 -9.62
C ILE A 383 7.74 -7.14 -9.04
N MET A 384 6.96 -6.16 -9.50
CA MET A 384 7.23 -4.73 -9.21
C MET A 384 6.51 -4.20 -7.95
N GLU A 385 5.48 -4.88 -7.43
CA GLU A 385 4.70 -4.41 -6.27
C GLU A 385 4.70 -5.38 -5.08
N ILE A 386 5.86 -5.64 -4.47
CA ILE A 386 5.86 -6.34 -3.16
C ILE A 386 5.17 -5.50 -2.09
N GLY A 387 5.40 -4.18 -2.08
CA GLY A 387 4.79 -3.24 -1.12
C GLY A 387 3.37 -2.78 -1.47
N GLN A 388 2.86 -3.17 -2.65
CA GLN A 388 1.54 -2.76 -3.16
C GLN A 388 1.36 -1.24 -3.28
N ASP A 389 2.45 -0.52 -3.49
CA ASP A 389 2.60 0.92 -3.29
C ASP A 389 2.93 1.71 -4.55
N MET A 390 2.89 1.08 -5.74
CA MET A 390 3.16 1.79 -6.99
C MET A 390 2.12 2.86 -7.27
N SER A 391 2.57 4.02 -7.75
CA SER A 391 1.78 5.14 -8.28
C SER A 391 2.55 5.78 -9.44
N ASN A 392 2.06 6.88 -10.03
CA ASN A 392 2.68 7.51 -11.20
C ASN A 392 2.79 6.54 -12.40
N PHE A 393 1.69 5.83 -12.71
CA PHE A 393 1.69 4.86 -13.81
C PHE A 393 0.31 4.62 -14.40
N TRP A 394 0.29 4.17 -15.65
CA TRP A 394 -0.86 3.58 -16.31
C TRP A 394 -0.60 2.12 -16.69
N GLN A 395 -1.68 1.34 -16.77
CA GLN A 395 -1.64 -0.07 -17.17
C GLN A 395 -2.79 -0.38 -18.13
N VAL A 396 -2.50 -1.20 -19.15
CA VAL A 396 -3.53 -1.92 -19.92
C VAL A 396 -3.29 -3.41 -19.76
N ARG A 397 -4.33 -4.15 -19.36
CA ARG A 397 -4.24 -5.60 -19.12
C ARG A 397 -5.32 -6.37 -19.86
N GLY A 398 -5.00 -7.60 -20.23
CA GLY A 398 -5.94 -8.54 -20.81
C GLY A 398 -5.60 -9.97 -20.42
N GLY A 399 -6.61 -10.82 -20.31
CA GLY A 399 -6.37 -12.18 -19.90
C GLY A 399 -7.52 -13.13 -20.16
N VAL A 400 -7.25 -14.39 -19.84
CA VAL A 400 -8.23 -15.48 -19.85
C VAL A 400 -8.13 -16.27 -18.57
N THR A 401 -9.26 -16.52 -17.93
CA THR A 401 -9.41 -17.46 -16.81
C THR A 401 -10.29 -18.62 -17.25
N ALA A 402 -9.96 -19.84 -16.85
CA ALA A 402 -10.77 -21.03 -17.13
C ALA A 402 -10.83 -21.95 -15.91
N HIS A 403 -11.85 -22.80 -15.89
CA HIS A 403 -12.12 -23.77 -14.83
C HIS A 403 -12.11 -25.20 -15.40
N PRO A 404 -10.94 -25.82 -15.62
CA PRO A 404 -10.83 -27.18 -16.17
C PRO A 404 -11.65 -28.23 -15.41
N THR A 405 -11.77 -28.06 -14.10
CA THR A 405 -12.62 -28.85 -13.19
C THR A 405 -13.22 -27.91 -12.14
N GLU A 406 -14.16 -28.40 -11.32
CA GLU A 406 -14.70 -27.63 -10.18
C GLU A 406 -13.63 -27.23 -9.15
N ALA A 407 -12.52 -27.98 -9.08
CA ALA A 407 -11.43 -27.76 -8.13
C ALA A 407 -10.27 -26.95 -8.72
N ILE A 408 -10.18 -26.80 -10.04
CA ILE A 408 -9.03 -26.19 -10.70
C ILE A 408 -9.46 -24.91 -11.41
N THR A 409 -8.75 -23.82 -11.13
CA THR A 409 -8.83 -22.56 -11.88
C THR A 409 -7.46 -22.26 -12.44
N ALA A 410 -7.37 -21.96 -13.74
CA ALA A 410 -6.14 -21.58 -14.40
C ALA A 410 -6.32 -20.25 -15.12
N GLY A 411 -5.27 -19.44 -15.19
CA GLY A 411 -5.34 -18.17 -15.90
C GLY A 411 -4.02 -17.76 -16.54
N LEU A 412 -4.17 -16.90 -17.55
CA LEU A 412 -3.11 -16.18 -18.25
C LEU A 412 -3.52 -14.71 -18.31
N GLN A 413 -2.60 -13.83 -17.92
CA GLN A 413 -2.73 -12.39 -18.08
C GLN A 413 -1.50 -11.85 -18.80
N VAL A 414 -1.71 -10.85 -19.65
CA VAL A 414 -0.66 -9.97 -20.16
C VAL A 414 -1.01 -8.55 -19.76
N ALA A 415 -0.05 -7.78 -19.29
CA ALA A 415 -0.23 -6.38 -18.97
C ALA A 415 0.94 -5.54 -19.50
N MET A 416 0.63 -4.36 -20.01
CA MET A 416 1.60 -3.35 -20.45
C MET A 416 1.49 -2.16 -19.50
N TYR A 417 2.63 -1.57 -19.16
CA TYR A 417 2.75 -0.50 -18.18
C TYR A 417 3.52 0.65 -18.78
N GLY A 418 3.18 1.87 -18.38
CA GLY A 418 4.00 3.03 -18.64
C GLY A 418 3.92 4.02 -17.49
N VAL A 419 4.91 4.89 -17.42
CA VAL A 419 4.97 5.99 -16.45
C VAL A 419 3.98 7.08 -16.88
N ASP A 420 3.36 7.76 -15.91
CA ASP A 420 2.48 8.90 -16.20
C ASP A 420 3.29 10.20 -16.38
N GLU A 421 4.16 10.50 -15.40
CA GLU A 421 5.10 11.62 -15.41
C GLU A 421 6.53 11.10 -15.20
N THR A 422 7.37 11.27 -16.21
CA THR A 422 8.75 10.74 -16.25
C THR A 422 9.73 11.58 -15.46
N PHE A 423 10.78 10.94 -14.94
CA PHE A 423 11.85 11.64 -14.25
C PHE A 423 12.83 12.27 -15.23
N ASP A 424 13.12 13.55 -15.02
CA ASP A 424 14.14 14.28 -15.78
C ASP A 424 15.54 13.99 -15.22
N SER A 425 16.17 12.90 -15.65
CA SER A 425 17.47 12.45 -15.15
C SER A 425 18.61 13.42 -15.52
N PRO A 426 19.59 13.68 -14.65
CA PRO A 426 20.78 14.43 -15.05
C PRO A 426 21.49 13.73 -16.22
N VAL A 427 21.99 14.50 -17.20
CA VAL A 427 22.74 13.90 -18.31
C VAL A 427 23.97 13.16 -17.76
N THR A 428 23.97 11.84 -17.91
CA THR A 428 24.98 10.96 -17.31
C THR A 428 25.83 10.22 -18.35
N VAL A 429 26.96 9.68 -17.89
CA VAL A 429 27.73 8.67 -18.60
C VAL A 429 27.86 7.48 -17.68
N THR A 430 27.49 6.31 -18.18
CA THR A 430 27.58 5.03 -17.46
C THR A 430 29.05 4.57 -17.41
N VAL A 431 29.54 4.32 -16.20
CA VAL A 431 30.89 3.77 -15.95
C VAL A 431 30.78 2.60 -14.97
N GLY A 432 30.75 1.37 -15.51
CA GLY A 432 30.36 0.21 -14.71
C GLY A 432 28.87 0.30 -14.36
N GLU A 433 28.52 0.07 -13.10
CA GLU A 433 27.14 0.18 -12.57
C GLU A 433 26.74 1.61 -12.17
N PHE A 434 27.65 2.58 -12.28
CA PHE A 434 27.40 3.95 -11.85
C PHE A 434 26.98 4.85 -13.00
N LYS A 435 25.87 5.57 -12.82
CA LYS A 435 25.47 6.71 -13.67
C LYS A 435 26.17 7.97 -13.14
N ILE A 436 27.20 8.45 -13.85
CA ILE A 436 27.99 9.63 -13.44
C ILE A 436 27.54 10.84 -14.26
N PRO A 437 26.99 11.91 -13.65
CA PRO A 437 26.62 13.10 -14.40
C PRO A 437 27.80 13.75 -15.11
N VAL A 438 27.59 14.20 -16.33
CA VAL A 438 28.61 14.88 -17.16
C VAL A 438 29.01 16.23 -16.55
N ALA A 439 28.04 16.95 -15.99
CA ALA A 439 28.26 18.25 -15.36
C ALA A 439 27.45 18.36 -14.06
N PRO A 440 27.88 17.72 -12.96
CA PRO A 440 27.09 17.61 -11.73
C PRO A 440 26.78 18.95 -11.04
N ALA A 441 27.53 20.02 -11.36
CA ALA A 441 27.22 21.36 -10.87
C ALA A 441 26.04 22.04 -11.61
N LEU A 442 25.69 21.52 -12.80
CA LEU A 442 24.64 22.03 -13.68
C LEU A 442 23.42 21.10 -13.60
N SER A 443 22.80 21.01 -12.42
CA SER A 443 21.67 20.09 -12.17
C SER A 443 20.42 20.36 -13.01
N PHE A 444 20.33 21.51 -13.68
CA PHE A 444 19.30 21.84 -14.67
C PHE A 444 19.52 21.17 -16.04
N TRP A 445 20.69 20.54 -16.25
CA TRP A 445 20.98 19.87 -17.52
C TRP A 445 20.56 18.41 -17.42
N THR A 446 19.35 18.14 -17.88
CA THR A 446 18.66 16.86 -17.80
C THR A 446 18.40 16.25 -19.18
N GLU A 447 18.07 14.97 -19.16
CA GLU A 447 17.44 14.20 -20.23
C GLU A 447 16.26 13.44 -19.62
N GLU A 448 15.16 13.37 -20.36
CA GLU A 448 13.93 12.69 -19.94
C GLU A 448 14.19 11.16 -19.93
N SER A 449 13.89 10.50 -18.81
CA SER A 449 13.88 9.03 -18.74
C SER A 449 12.80 8.45 -19.65
N ASP A 450 12.99 7.24 -20.16
CA ASP A 450 11.96 6.54 -20.93
C ASP A 450 10.69 6.23 -20.09
N ASP A 451 9.53 6.22 -20.73
CA ASP A 451 8.22 5.98 -20.10
C ASP A 451 7.77 4.51 -20.15
N ASP A 452 8.43 3.65 -20.92
CA ASP A 452 8.12 2.23 -21.05
C ASP A 452 8.62 1.45 -19.84
N ILE A 453 7.71 1.12 -18.92
CA ILE A 453 8.00 0.22 -17.81
C ILE A 453 8.17 -1.22 -18.32
N GLY A 454 7.47 -1.58 -19.39
CA GLY A 454 7.54 -2.90 -20.02
C GLY A 454 6.23 -3.69 -19.96
N VAL A 455 6.36 -4.99 -20.22
CA VAL A 455 5.23 -5.91 -20.38
C VAL A 455 5.36 -7.12 -19.47
N THR A 456 4.33 -7.43 -18.69
CA THR A 456 4.28 -8.66 -17.90
C THR A 456 3.43 -9.74 -18.55
N THR A 457 3.83 -10.99 -18.36
CA THR A 457 3.01 -12.18 -18.61
C THR A 457 2.89 -12.98 -17.33
N HIS A 458 1.66 -13.20 -16.85
CA HIS A 458 1.39 -13.94 -15.63
C HIS A 458 0.55 -15.19 -15.91
N LEU A 459 1.09 -16.35 -15.54
CA LEU A 459 0.41 -17.65 -15.55
C LEU A 459 0.17 -18.12 -14.13
N TYR A 460 -1.04 -18.58 -13.83
CA TYR A 460 -1.34 -19.17 -12.53
C TYR A 460 -2.26 -20.38 -12.62
N LEU A 461 -2.14 -21.26 -11.63
CA LEU A 461 -3.01 -22.39 -11.41
C LEU A 461 -3.35 -22.51 -9.92
N ASN A 462 -4.65 -22.50 -9.63
CA ASN A 462 -5.21 -22.68 -8.30
C ASN A 462 -5.92 -24.03 -8.24
N TYR A 463 -5.63 -24.81 -7.20
CA TYR A 463 -6.25 -26.10 -6.93
C TYR A 463 -6.85 -26.11 -5.52
N GLN A 464 -8.18 -26.19 -5.46
CA GLN A 464 -8.95 -26.31 -4.23
C GLN A 464 -9.10 -27.80 -3.89
N TYR A 465 -8.30 -28.30 -2.95
CA TYR A 465 -8.30 -29.73 -2.58
C TYR A 465 -9.52 -30.11 -1.72
N SER A 466 -9.89 -29.24 -0.79
CA SER A 466 -11.11 -29.33 0.04
C SER A 466 -11.63 -27.92 0.32
N GLU A 467 -12.69 -27.75 1.11
CA GLU A 467 -13.16 -26.42 1.51
C GLU A 467 -12.08 -25.63 2.28
N ASP A 468 -11.22 -26.33 3.03
CA ASP A 468 -10.22 -25.72 3.92
C ASP A 468 -8.78 -25.72 3.38
N LEU A 469 -8.46 -26.57 2.40
CA LEU A 469 -7.10 -26.76 1.87
C LEU A 469 -7.00 -26.34 0.41
N PHE A 470 -6.05 -25.45 0.12
CA PHE A 470 -5.75 -25.01 -1.24
C PHE A 470 -4.25 -25.08 -1.58
N PHE A 471 -3.97 -25.13 -2.88
CA PHE A 471 -2.65 -24.98 -3.47
C PHE A 471 -2.72 -23.98 -4.62
N LYS A 472 -1.77 -23.07 -4.71
CA LYS A 472 -1.61 -22.12 -5.82
C LYS A 472 -0.18 -22.15 -6.29
N VAL A 473 0.00 -22.07 -7.60
CA VAL A 473 1.30 -21.86 -8.22
C VAL A 473 1.14 -20.76 -9.27
N GLY A 474 2.14 -19.91 -9.39
CA GLY A 474 2.17 -18.93 -10.45
C GLY A 474 3.58 -18.54 -10.85
N TRP A 475 3.66 -18.00 -12.05
CA TRP A 475 4.86 -17.47 -12.68
C TRP A 475 4.49 -16.18 -13.40
N GLU A 476 5.16 -15.10 -13.06
CA GLU A 476 5.13 -13.84 -13.80
C GLU A 476 6.50 -13.62 -14.44
N HIS A 477 6.50 -13.16 -15.68
CA HIS A 477 7.69 -12.74 -16.40
C HIS A 477 7.50 -11.28 -16.81
N LEU A 478 8.51 -10.46 -16.55
CA LEU A 478 8.59 -9.07 -16.95
C LEU A 478 9.58 -8.97 -18.12
N PHE A 479 9.07 -8.54 -19.27
CA PHE A 479 9.90 -7.97 -20.32
C PHE A 479 10.20 -6.54 -19.92
N THR A 480 11.42 -6.32 -19.43
CA THR A 480 11.82 -5.03 -18.84
C THR A 480 11.87 -3.97 -19.93
N GLY A 481 11.21 -2.84 -19.70
CA GLY A 481 11.28 -1.67 -20.58
C GLY A 481 12.39 -0.71 -20.16
N ASP A 482 12.83 0.12 -21.10
CA ASP A 482 13.92 1.09 -20.89
C ASP A 482 13.63 2.03 -19.70
N GLY A 483 12.36 2.33 -19.40
CA GLY A 483 11.94 3.18 -18.28
C GLY A 483 12.22 2.60 -16.89
N LEU A 484 12.42 1.28 -16.77
CA LEU A 484 12.90 0.64 -15.54
C LEU A 484 14.43 0.66 -15.44
N GLY A 485 15.15 0.55 -16.56
CA GLY A 485 16.60 0.68 -16.61
C GLY A 485 17.06 2.13 -16.38
N ASP A 486 16.42 3.10 -17.05
CA ASP A 486 16.64 4.52 -16.84
C ASP A 486 16.24 4.95 -15.43
N GLY A 487 15.03 4.52 -15.04
CA GLY A 487 14.44 4.70 -13.72
C GLY A 487 13.51 5.90 -13.64
N ASN A 488 12.42 5.70 -12.90
CA ASN A 488 11.38 6.69 -12.66
C ASN A 488 10.90 6.61 -11.19
N PHE A 489 10.19 7.63 -10.71
CA PHE A 489 9.63 7.63 -9.36
C PHE A 489 8.24 7.03 -9.35
N ILE A 490 8.16 5.70 -9.17
CA ILE A 490 6.90 4.94 -9.22
C ILE A 490 6.60 4.19 -7.91
N HIS A 491 7.58 3.91 -7.06
CA HIS A 491 7.37 3.18 -5.80
C HIS A 491 7.10 4.12 -4.62
N ARG A 492 6.57 3.57 -3.51
CA ARG A 492 6.18 4.34 -2.31
C ARG A 492 5.31 5.56 -2.64
N TYR A 493 4.30 5.35 -3.48
CA TYR A 493 3.40 6.40 -3.96
C TYR A 493 4.11 7.51 -4.76
N GLY A 494 5.06 7.13 -5.64
CA GLY A 494 5.80 8.09 -6.48
C GLY A 494 6.96 8.80 -5.76
N LEU A 495 7.41 8.27 -4.62
CA LEU A 495 8.48 8.88 -3.81
C LEU A 495 9.82 8.15 -3.92
N GLU A 496 9.84 6.90 -4.35
CA GLU A 496 11.04 6.07 -4.46
C GLU A 496 11.33 5.72 -5.92
N PHE A 497 12.61 5.83 -6.27
CA PHE A 497 13.14 5.61 -7.61
C PHE A 497 13.20 4.11 -7.96
N SER A 498 12.85 3.73 -9.18
CA SER A 498 12.81 2.34 -9.66
C SER A 498 14.02 1.90 -10.49
N GLY A 499 14.96 2.82 -10.78
CA GLY A 499 16.03 2.58 -11.76
C GLY A 499 16.99 1.46 -11.39
N GLY A 500 17.22 0.57 -12.34
CA GLY A 500 18.19 -0.52 -12.25
C GLY A 500 19.64 -0.11 -12.53
N SER A 501 20.54 -1.10 -12.42
CA SER A 501 21.88 -1.04 -13.00
C SER A 501 21.92 -1.52 -14.45
N ASP A 502 20.92 -2.32 -14.88
CA ASP A 502 20.73 -2.76 -16.26
C ASP A 502 19.22 -2.79 -16.61
N ASP A 503 18.86 -3.43 -17.73
CA ASP A 503 17.49 -3.61 -18.22
C ASP A 503 17.12 -5.09 -18.48
N ASP A 504 17.73 -6.02 -17.73
CA ASP A 504 17.47 -7.45 -17.89
C ASP A 504 16.02 -7.82 -17.52
N ASP A 505 15.47 -8.80 -18.24
CA ASP A 505 14.16 -9.39 -17.94
C ASP A 505 14.16 -10.06 -16.55
N ALA A 506 13.02 -10.01 -15.88
CA ALA A 506 12.84 -10.55 -14.53
C ALA A 506 11.74 -11.62 -14.47
N ASP A 507 11.91 -12.62 -13.61
CA ASP A 507 10.91 -13.65 -13.35
C ASP A 507 10.52 -13.66 -11.87
N TYR A 508 9.24 -13.92 -11.59
CA TYR A 508 8.74 -14.25 -10.27
C TYR A 508 7.99 -15.57 -10.27
N PHE A 509 8.43 -16.50 -9.43
CA PHE A 509 7.74 -17.75 -9.17
C PHE A 509 7.20 -17.78 -7.74
N TYR A 510 5.98 -18.28 -7.58
CA TYR A 510 5.43 -18.55 -6.26
C TYR A 510 4.69 -19.87 -6.18
N PHE A 511 4.75 -20.46 -4.98
CA PHE A 511 3.87 -21.54 -4.55
C PHE A 511 3.25 -21.14 -3.22
N ASP A 512 1.93 -21.26 -3.08
CA ASP A 512 1.18 -20.82 -1.90
C ASP A 512 0.17 -21.90 -1.51
N THR A 513 0.18 -22.31 -0.26
CA THR A 513 -0.78 -23.27 0.29
C THR A 513 -1.26 -22.82 1.65
N GLY A 514 -2.53 -23.10 1.94
CA GLY A 514 -3.12 -22.79 3.24
C GLY A 514 -4.09 -23.87 3.66
N LEU A 515 -4.11 -24.15 4.96
CA LEU A 515 -5.07 -25.02 5.62
C LEU A 515 -5.77 -24.24 6.73
N LYS A 516 -7.09 -24.11 6.62
CA LYS A 516 -7.95 -23.59 7.69
C LYS A 516 -8.43 -24.74 8.57
N PHE A 517 -8.68 -24.48 9.85
CA PHE A 517 -9.15 -25.49 10.81
C PHE A 517 -9.97 -24.89 11.93
#